data_AF-A0A7S0HEG3-F1
#
_entry.id   AF-A0A7S0HEG3-F1
#
_cell.length_a   1.000
_cell.length_b   1.000
_cell.length_c   1.000
_cell.angle_alpha   90.00
_cell.angle_beta   90.00
_cell.angle_gamma   90.00
#
_symmetry.space_group_name_H-M   'P 1'
#
loop_
_entity.id
_entity.type
_entity.pdbx_description
1 polymer ?
#
loop_
_entity_poly.entity_id
_entity_poly.type
_entity_poly.pdbx_seq_one_letter_code
_entity_poly.pdbx_strand_id
1 'polypeptide(L)'
;RTLVALVGDHGWQLGEMDLWRKMTNFELAVRVPLLMRVPWRPGSLGRRSARIVEIVSLYQTIAELAGLPPPAERLQGTSFASAFGAEAGAGQAGLAAAAAAA
;
A
#
# COMPACT_ATOMS: atom_id res chain seq x y z
N ARG A 1 -13.45 17.81 -3.89
CA ARG A 1 -12.52 17.19 -2.90
C ARG A 1 -11.54 16.33 -3.69
N THR A 2 -10.27 16.29 -3.32
CA THR A 2 -9.23 15.61 -4.14
C THR A 2 -8.45 14.63 -3.28
N LEU A 3 -8.42 13.35 -3.67
CA LEU A 3 -7.49 12.37 -3.12
C LEU A 3 -6.13 12.59 -3.79
N VAL A 4 -5.06 12.66 -3.01
CA VAL A 4 -3.69 12.79 -3.52
C VAL A 4 -2.88 11.59 -3.04
N ALA A 5 -2.19 10.93 -3.96
CA ALA A 5 -1.26 9.85 -3.68
C ALA A 5 0.11 10.20 -4.28
N LEU A 6 1.16 10.17 -3.46
CA LEU A 6 2.55 10.24 -3.88
C LEU A 6 3.15 8.85 -3.71
N VAL A 7 3.67 8.29 -4.79
CA VAL A 7 4.20 6.93 -4.86
C VAL A 7 5.52 6.92 -5.63
N GLY A 8 6.50 6.16 -5.14
CA GLY A 8 7.67 5.77 -5.94
C GLY A 8 7.38 4.48 -6.70
N ASP A 9 7.90 4.32 -7.92
CA ASP A 9 7.72 3.09 -8.70
C ASP A 9 8.72 2.00 -8.28
N HIS A 10 9.96 2.40 -7.98
CA HIS A 10 11.01 1.55 -7.42
C HIS A 10 12.09 2.42 -6.74
N GLY A 11 13.00 1.78 -6.01
CA GLY A 11 14.22 2.41 -5.50
C GLY A 11 15.40 2.36 -6.49
N TRP A 12 16.59 2.71 -6.03
CA TRP A 12 17.80 2.71 -6.86
C TRP A 12 19.05 2.51 -6.00
N GLN A 13 19.89 1.55 -6.38
CA GLN A 13 21.18 1.30 -5.76
C GLN A 13 22.28 2.09 -6.46
N LEU A 14 23.17 2.65 -5.65
CA LEU A 14 24.30 3.48 -6.05
C LEU A 14 25.65 2.80 -5.73
N GLY A 15 25.65 1.50 -5.46
CA GLY A 15 26.82 0.70 -5.08
C GLY A 15 26.60 -0.16 -3.85
N GLU A 16 25.44 -0.08 -3.19
CA GLU A 16 25.10 -0.96 -2.07
C GLU A 16 25.09 -2.42 -2.52
N MET A 17 25.75 -3.29 -1.74
CA MET A 17 25.88 -4.72 -2.05
C MET A 17 26.57 -5.00 -3.39
N ASP A 18 27.45 -4.08 -3.83
CA ASP A 18 28.16 -4.15 -5.12
C ASP A 18 27.21 -4.18 -6.34
N LEU A 19 26.04 -3.58 -6.18
CA LEU A 19 25.01 -3.51 -7.20
C LEU A 19 24.73 -2.05 -7.58
N TRP A 20 24.38 -1.86 -8.84
CA TRP A 20 23.96 -0.59 -9.41
C TRP A 20 22.56 -0.75 -10.02
N ARG A 21 21.74 0.30 -9.94
CA ARG A 21 20.34 0.31 -10.42
C ARG A 21 19.38 -0.49 -9.52
N LYS A 22 18.42 -1.18 -10.12
CA LYS A 22 17.21 -1.70 -9.45
C LYS A 22 16.93 -3.18 -9.73
N MET A 23 17.87 -3.89 -10.35
CA MET A 23 17.67 -5.29 -10.75
C MET A 23 17.98 -6.23 -9.58
N THR A 24 17.27 -6.03 -8.46
CA THR A 24 17.40 -6.82 -7.23
C THR A 24 16.13 -6.75 -6.39
N ASN A 25 15.97 -7.69 -5.46
CA ASN A 25 14.84 -7.77 -4.53
C ASN A 25 15.17 -7.23 -3.13
N PHE A 26 16.33 -6.61 -2.93
CA PHE A 26 16.63 -5.93 -1.67
C PHE A 26 15.68 -4.77 -1.42
N GLU A 27 15.37 -4.49 -0.14
CA GLU A 27 14.45 -3.41 0.24
C GLU A 27 14.79 -2.08 -0.43
N LEU A 28 16.09 -1.80 -0.63
CA LEU A 28 16.54 -0.57 -1.26
C LEU A 28 16.03 -0.38 -2.70
N ALA A 29 15.72 -1.46 -3.42
CA ALA A 29 15.17 -1.42 -4.77
C ALA A 29 13.63 -1.57 -4.80
N VAL A 30 13.03 -2.28 -3.84
CA VAL A 30 11.59 -2.65 -3.89
C VAL A 30 10.70 -1.89 -2.90
N ARG A 31 11.26 -1.34 -1.82
CA ARG A 31 10.49 -0.61 -0.79
C ARG A 31 10.43 0.87 -1.14
N VAL A 32 9.28 1.29 -1.65
CA VAL A 32 9.04 2.65 -2.14
C VAL A 32 8.23 3.50 -1.15
N PRO A 33 8.36 4.84 -1.19
CA PRO A 33 7.47 5.71 -0.44
C PRO A 33 6.04 5.64 -0.98
N LEU A 34 5.07 5.62 -0.07
CA LEU A 34 3.65 5.80 -0.37
C LEU A 34 3.06 6.76 0.67
N LEU A 35 2.63 7.95 0.22
CA LEU A 35 1.91 8.93 1.04
C LEU A 35 0.56 9.21 0.40
N MET A 36 -0.51 9.11 1.18
CA MET A 36 -1.87 9.29 0.66
C MET A 36 -2.69 10.19 1.57
N ARG A 37 -3.30 11.23 0.97
CA ARG A 37 -4.23 12.15 1.63
C ARG A 37 -5.63 11.94 1.07
N VAL A 38 -6.58 11.63 1.94
CA VAL A 38 -7.98 11.37 1.58
C VAL A 38 -8.86 12.33 2.39
N PRO A 39 -9.27 13.49 1.85
CA PRO A 39 -9.88 14.57 2.64
C PRO A 39 -11.17 14.19 3.38
N TRP A 40 -11.90 13.17 2.93
CA TRP A 40 -13.12 12.66 3.59
C TRP A 40 -12.86 11.53 4.58
N ARG A 41 -11.60 11.13 4.78
CA ARG A 41 -11.19 10.11 5.75
C ARG A 41 -10.21 10.75 6.76
N PRO A 42 -10.66 11.10 7.98
CA PRO A 42 -9.83 11.75 8.98
C PRO A 42 -8.55 10.98 9.32
N GLY A 43 -8.59 9.65 9.29
CA GLY A 43 -7.43 8.77 9.52
C GLY A 43 -6.29 8.92 8.49
N SER A 44 -6.49 9.66 7.40
CA SER A 44 -5.44 9.95 6.43
C SER A 44 -4.48 11.08 6.82
N LEU A 45 -4.75 11.84 7.89
CA LEU A 45 -3.88 12.96 8.31
C LEU A 45 -2.80 12.50 9.29
N GLY A 46 -1.53 12.69 8.95
CA GLY A 46 -0.42 12.58 9.90
C GLY A 46 -0.23 11.19 10.52
N ARG A 47 -0.90 10.16 9.98
CA ARG A 47 -0.80 8.78 10.44
C ARG A 47 0.31 8.06 9.69
N ARG A 48 1.01 7.19 10.41
CA ARG A 48 1.93 6.19 9.86
C ARG A 48 1.29 4.82 10.02
N SER A 49 1.50 3.95 9.04
CA SER A 49 1.06 2.56 9.05
C SER A 49 2.27 1.66 8.86
N ALA A 50 2.33 0.58 9.64
CA ALA A 50 3.32 -0.49 9.46
C ALA A 50 2.78 -1.65 8.60
N ARG A 51 1.57 -1.52 8.04
CA ARG A 51 1.00 -2.53 7.14
C ARG A 51 1.87 -2.65 5.88
N ILE A 52 2.14 -3.88 5.48
CA ILE A 52 2.73 -4.17 4.17
C ILE A 52 1.64 -3.97 3.13
N VAL A 53 1.94 -3.17 2.11
CA VAL A 53 1.06 -2.91 0.97
C VAL A 53 1.89 -2.96 -0.31
N GLU A 54 1.23 -3.28 -1.40
CA GLU A 54 1.85 -3.39 -2.72
C GLU A 54 1.27 -2.34 -3.67
N ILE A 55 2.05 -1.88 -4.64
CA ILE A 55 1.63 -0.86 -5.62
C ILE A 55 0.39 -1.35 -6.41
N VAL A 56 0.27 -2.65 -6.69
CA VAL A 56 -0.89 -3.25 -7.39
C VAL A 56 -2.21 -3.06 -6.62
N SER A 57 -2.14 -2.88 -5.30
CA SER A 57 -3.31 -2.64 -4.46
C SER A 57 -3.86 -1.20 -4.57
N LEU A 58 -3.13 -0.28 -5.21
CA LEU A 58 -3.53 1.13 -5.31
C LEU A 58 -4.81 1.32 -6.11
N TYR A 59 -4.96 0.62 -7.25
CA TYR A 59 -6.14 0.77 -8.09
C TYR A 59 -7.42 0.44 -7.31
N GLN A 60 -7.46 -0.74 -6.68
CA GLN A 60 -8.61 -1.18 -5.89
C GLN A 60 -8.89 -0.23 -4.71
N THR A 61 -7.83 0.22 -4.03
CA THR A 61 -7.95 1.15 -2.89
C THR A 61 -8.52 2.51 -3.30
N ILE A 62 -8.05 3.08 -4.42
CA ILE A 62 -8.52 4.37 -4.91
C ILE A 62 -9.96 4.26 -5.40
N ALA A 63 -10.31 3.19 -6.13
CA ALA A 63 -11.67 2.94 -6.59
C ALA A 63 -12.65 2.83 -5.42
N GLU A 64 -12.32 2.07 -4.38
CA GLU A 64 -13.14 1.94 -3.17
C GLU A 64 -13.29 3.29 -2.45
N LEU A 65 -12.21 4.04 -2.27
CA LEU A 65 -12.24 5.35 -1.61
C LEU A 65 -13.03 6.39 -2.39
N ALA A 66 -13.05 6.28 -3.72
CA ALA A 66 -13.85 7.12 -4.62
C ALA A 66 -15.34 6.71 -4.65
N GLY A 67 -15.72 5.58 -4.03
CA GLY A 67 -17.08 5.07 -4.05
C GLY A 67 -17.50 4.47 -5.39
N LEU A 68 -16.53 4.03 -6.20
CA LEU A 68 -16.80 3.34 -7.46
C LEU A 68 -17.20 1.87 -7.19
N PRO A 69 -18.00 1.25 -8.07
CA PRO A 69 -18.27 -0.18 -7.97
C PRO A 69 -16.95 -0.97 -8.06
N PRO A 70 -16.87 -2.14 -7.40
CA PRO A 70 -15.70 -3.00 -7.54
C PRO A 70 -15.53 -3.38 -9.03
N PRO A 71 -14.27 -3.51 -9.51
CA PRO A 71 -14.01 -3.94 -10.87
C PRO A 71 -14.69 -5.28 -11.16
N ALA A 72 -15.30 -5.40 -12.35
CA ALA A 72 -16.03 -6.59 -12.76
C ALA A 72 -15.14 -7.84 -12.84
N GLU A 73 -13.86 -7.63 -13.18
CA GLU A 73 -12.85 -8.66 -13.17
C GLU A 73 -12.10 -8.69 -11.84
N ARG A 74 -11.67 -9.89 -11.45
CA ARG A 74 -10.86 -10.06 -10.25
C ARG A 74 -9.44 -9.52 -10.51
N LEU A 75 -9.13 -8.39 -9.89
CA LEU A 75 -7.79 -7.81 -9.91
C LEU A 75 -6.91 -8.39 -8.80
N GLN A 76 -5.59 -8.40 -9.05
CA GLN A 76 -4.59 -8.70 -8.03
C GLN A 76 -4.42 -7.52 -7.06
N GLY A 77 -3.94 -7.80 -5.84
CA GLY A 77 -3.84 -6.83 -4.76
C GLY A 77 -5.04 -6.87 -3.81
N THR A 78 -4.91 -6.22 -2.66
CA THR A 78 -5.96 -6.13 -1.63
C THR A 78 -6.11 -4.68 -1.22
N SER A 79 -7.34 -4.14 -1.31
CA SER A 79 -7.60 -2.77 -0.90
C SER A 79 -7.20 -2.55 0.56
N PHE A 80 -6.51 -1.43 0.81
CA PHE A 80 -6.14 -1.00 2.16
C PHE A 80 -6.92 0.23 2.61
N ALA A 81 -8.07 0.52 1.99
CA ALA A 81 -8.92 1.68 2.31
C ALA A 81 -9.33 1.73 3.79
N SER A 82 -9.44 0.56 4.44
CA SER A 82 -9.70 0.42 5.89
C SER A 82 -8.64 1.11 6.77
N ALA A 83 -7.42 1.32 6.26
CA ALA A 83 -6.35 2.02 6.97
C ALA A 83 -6.66 3.51 7.23
N PHE A 84 -7.63 4.10 6.53
CA PHE A 84 -8.01 5.51 6.67
C PHE A 84 -9.21 5.73 7.62
N GLY A 85 -9.66 4.70 8.32
CA GLY A 85 -10.71 4.79 9.35
C GLY A 85 -10.28 5.58 10.61
N ALA A 86 -11.23 5.85 11.50
CA ALA A 86 -10.98 6.58 12.76
C ALA A 86 -10.18 5.74 13.79
N GLU A 87 -10.32 4.42 13.73
CA GLU A 87 -9.65 3.46 14.60
C GLU A 87 -8.52 2.75 13.83
N ALA A 88 -7.26 3.01 14.23
CA ALA A 88 -6.13 2.18 13.83
C ALA A 88 -5.83 1.20 14.97
N GLY A 89 -6.72 0.23 15.19
CA GLY A 89 -6.52 -0.86 16.13
C GLY A 89 -6.55 -2.21 15.40
N ALA A 90 -5.54 -3.04 15.63
CA ALA A 90 -5.49 -4.47 15.31
C ALA A 90 -5.57 -4.87 13.81
N GLY A 91 -4.54 -4.50 13.03
CA GLY A 91 -4.30 -5.06 11.69
C GLY A 91 -3.38 -6.29 11.66
N GLN A 92 -3.23 -7.02 12.77
CA GLN A 92 -2.38 -8.22 12.88
C GLN A 92 -3.16 -9.55 12.84
N ALA A 93 -4.48 -9.52 12.59
CA ALA A 93 -5.29 -10.73 12.55
C ALA A 93 -5.30 -11.45 11.17
N GLY A 94 -4.79 -10.81 10.11
CA GLY A 94 -4.89 -11.34 8.73
C GLY A 94 -3.78 -12.30 8.31
N LEU A 95 -2.56 -12.20 8.87
CA LEU A 95 -1.45 -13.06 8.46
C LEU A 95 -1.44 -14.44 9.16
N ALA A 96 -2.06 -14.55 10.35
CA ALA A 96 -2.12 -15.83 11.07
C ALA A 96 -3.02 -16.86 10.37
N ALA A 97 -4.02 -16.42 9.60
CA ALA A 97 -4.96 -17.32 8.92
C ALA A 97 -4.38 -17.95 7.63
N ALA A 98 -3.41 -17.32 6.98
CA ALA A 98 -2.78 -17.85 5.77
C ALA A 98 -1.67 -18.88 6.07
N ALA A 99 -1.07 -18.84 7.27
CA ALA A 99 -0.04 -19.80 7.68
C ALA A 99 -0.60 -21.14 8.21
N ALA A 100 -1.92 -21.24 8.42
CA ALA A 100 -2.58 -22.46 8.90
C ALA A 100 -3.20 -23.32 7.77
N ALA A 101 -3.00 -22.94 6.51
CA ALA A 101 -3.54 -23.62 5.33
C ALA A 101 -2.44 -24.14 4.38
N ALA A 102 -1.25 -24.44 4.91
CA ALA A 102 -0.17 -25.13 4.21
C ALA A 102 0.28 -26.35 5.02
#